data_AF-A0AAW8LYA3-F1
#
_entry.id   AF-A0AAW8LYA3-F1
#
_cell.length_a   1.000
_cell.length_b   1.000
_cell.length_c   1.000
_cell.angle_alpha   90.00
_cell.angle_beta   90.00
_cell.angle_gamma   90.00
#
_symmetry.space_group_name_H-M   'P 1'
#
loop_
_entity.id
_entity.type
_entity.pdbx_description
1 polymer ?
#
loop_
_entity_poly.entity_id
_entity_poly.type
_entity_poly.pdbx_seq_one_letter_code
_entity_poly.pdbx_strand_id
1 'polypeptide(L)'
;MCDFNHLDRISKDLIATGKAADAIKIYLFMADGDQSLDAGYLGERLGECYEKIGDLHAAKYWYGRAVEENPDVRLISVAAHKRLHEVSIEAFLGDAEK
;
A
#
# COMPACT_ATOMS: atom_id res chain seq x y z
N MET A 1 17.89 9.05 -14.40
CA MET A 1 16.43 8.91 -14.62
C MET A 1 16.13 7.43 -14.48
N CYS A 2 15.40 7.03 -13.43
CA CYS A 2 15.06 5.62 -13.21
C CYS A 2 14.00 5.19 -14.22
N ASP A 3 14.13 3.98 -14.77
CA ASP A 3 13.11 3.40 -15.63
C ASP A 3 12.01 2.79 -14.76
N PHE A 4 10.99 3.59 -14.49
CA PHE A 4 9.84 3.18 -13.67
C PHE A 4 9.10 1.97 -14.26
N ASN A 5 9.05 1.83 -15.59
CA ASN A 5 8.40 0.68 -16.23
C ASN A 5 9.19 -0.61 -15.98
N HIS A 6 10.52 -0.52 -15.99
CA HIS A 6 11.37 -1.65 -15.67
C HIS A 6 11.23 -2.07 -14.19
N LEU A 7 11.25 -1.10 -13.27
CA LEU A 7 11.08 -1.34 -11.84
C LEU A 7 9.70 -1.92 -11.49
N ASP A 8 8.64 -1.43 -12.12
CA ASP A 8 7.28 -1.95 -11.96
C ASP A 8 7.17 -3.41 -12.42
N ARG A 9 7.80 -3.77 -13.54
CA ARG A 9 7.83 -5.16 -14.03
C ARG A 9 8.53 -6.09 -13.04
N ILE A 10 9.71 -5.71 -12.57
CA ILE A 10 10.46 -6.48 -11.56
C ILE A 10 9.61 -6.67 -10.30
N SER A 11 8.96 -5.60 -9.84
CA SER A 11 8.12 -5.64 -8.64
C SER A 11 6.95 -6.60 -8.80
N LYS A 12 6.28 -6.61 -9.95
CA LYS A 12 5.21 -7.57 -10.26
C LYS A 12 5.69 -9.01 -10.25
N ASP A 13 6.87 -9.29 -10.82
CA ASP A 13 7.46 -10.63 -10.80
C ASP A 13 7.82 -11.08 -9.38
N LEU A 14 8.34 -10.16 -8.56
CA LEU A 14 8.61 -10.43 -7.14
C LEU A 14 7.32 -10.77 -6.38
N ILE A 15 6.24 -10.02 -6.60
CA ILE A 15 4.92 -10.33 -5.99
C ILE A 15 4.44 -11.71 -6.43
N ALA A 16 4.51 -12.02 -7.74
CA ALA A 16 4.06 -13.29 -8.30
C ALA A 16 4.85 -14.49 -7.75
N THR A 17 6.12 -14.28 -7.41
CA THR A 17 7.01 -15.31 -6.83
C THR A 17 6.98 -15.34 -5.29
N GLY A 18 6.04 -14.64 -4.65
CA GLY A 18 5.86 -14.64 -3.19
C GLY A 18 6.84 -13.73 -2.44
N LYS A 19 7.66 -12.95 -3.15
CA LYS A 19 8.65 -12.02 -2.58
C LYS A 19 8.08 -10.61 -2.44
N ALA A 20 6.89 -10.49 -1.87
CA ALA A 20 6.21 -9.21 -1.69
C ALA A 20 7.05 -8.20 -0.88
N ALA A 21 7.81 -8.68 0.12
CA ALA A 21 8.72 -7.84 0.90
C ALA A 21 9.83 -7.17 0.04
N ASP A 22 10.30 -7.83 -1.02
CA ASP A 22 11.29 -7.24 -1.91
C ASP A 22 10.65 -6.23 -2.87
N ALA A 23 9.42 -6.48 -3.32
CA ALA A 23 8.66 -5.53 -4.14
C ALA A 23 8.39 -4.21 -3.40
N ILE A 24 8.14 -4.25 -2.08
CA ILE A 24 7.97 -3.05 -1.24
C ILE A 24 9.19 -2.13 -1.36
N LYS A 25 10.40 -2.69 -1.30
CA LYS A 25 11.65 -1.89 -1.39
C LYS A 25 11.71 -1.10 -2.69
N ILE A 26 11.27 -1.71 -3.79
CA ILE A 26 11.28 -1.07 -5.11
C ILE A 26 10.23 0.03 -5.18
N TYR A 27 8.99 -0.24 -4.75
CA TYR A 27 7.94 0.77 -4.80
C TYR A 27 8.22 1.97 -3.89
N LEU A 28 8.80 1.75 -2.70
CA LEU A 28 9.24 2.84 -1.83
C LEU A 28 10.36 3.65 -2.47
N PHE A 29 11.31 3.01 -3.13
CA PHE A 29 12.36 3.71 -3.89
C PHE A 29 11.76 4.53 -5.05
N MET A 30 10.74 4.00 -5.74
CA MET A 30 10.05 4.74 -6.80
C MET A 30 9.31 5.97 -6.25
N ALA A 31 8.61 5.84 -5.12
CA ALA A 31 7.90 6.94 -4.46
C ALA A 31 8.86 8.02 -3.90
N ASP A 32 10.02 7.62 -3.38
CA ASP A 32 11.07 8.54 -2.93
C ASP A 32 11.71 9.32 -4.10
N GLY A 33 11.92 8.64 -5.23
CA GLY A 33 12.47 9.25 -6.44
C GLY A 33 11.52 10.19 -7.19
N ASP A 34 10.21 10.06 -6.96
CA ASP A 34 9.17 10.93 -7.51
C ASP A 34 7.93 10.94 -6.58
N GLN A 35 7.85 11.96 -5.73
CA GLN A 35 6.76 12.14 -4.78
C GLN A 35 5.39 12.35 -5.45
N SER A 36 5.34 12.71 -6.75
CA SER A 36 4.06 12.75 -7.47
C SER A 36 3.44 11.36 -7.69
N LEU A 37 4.24 10.31 -7.53
CA LEU A 37 3.80 8.92 -7.55
C LEU A 37 3.52 8.37 -6.14
N ASP A 38 3.74 9.18 -5.10
CA ASP A 38 3.43 8.79 -3.71
C ASP A 38 1.92 8.70 -3.52
N ALA A 39 1.43 7.47 -3.43
CA ALA A 39 0.03 7.03 -3.43
C ALA A 39 -0.50 6.54 -4.80
N GLY A 40 -1.80 6.65 -5.02
CA GLY A 40 -2.49 6.23 -6.24
C GLY A 40 -2.15 4.80 -6.65
N TYR A 41 -1.33 4.67 -7.70
CA TYR A 41 -0.87 3.38 -8.18
C TYR A 41 0.15 2.73 -7.23
N LEU A 42 1.17 3.46 -6.80
CA LEU A 42 2.19 2.90 -5.90
C LEU A 42 1.59 2.63 -4.52
N GLY A 43 0.65 3.47 -4.06
CA GLY A 43 -0.11 3.23 -2.83
C GLY A 43 -0.92 1.93 -2.89
N GLU A 44 -1.62 1.68 -3.99
CA GLU A 44 -2.36 0.42 -4.19
C GLU A 44 -1.40 -0.79 -4.18
N ARG A 45 -0.26 -0.68 -4.88
CA ARG A 45 0.74 -1.75 -4.92
C ARG A 45 1.42 -2.00 -3.58
N LEU A 46 1.70 -0.95 -2.82
CA LEU A 46 2.24 -1.07 -1.46
C LEU A 46 1.19 -1.73 -0.56
N GLY A 47 -0.08 -1.31 -0.63
CA GLY A 47 -1.19 -1.94 0.07
C GLY A 47 -1.27 -3.45 -0.18
N GLU A 48 -1.25 -3.86 -1.44
CA GLU A 48 -1.26 -5.28 -1.85
C GLU A 48 -0.07 -6.06 -1.28
N CYS A 49 1.13 -5.48 -1.33
CA CYS A 49 2.34 -6.13 -0.82
C CYS A 49 2.30 -6.27 0.71
N TYR A 50 1.88 -5.23 1.43
CA TYR A 50 1.78 -5.25 2.89
C TYR A 50 0.71 -6.26 3.36
N GLU A 51 -0.43 -6.38 2.67
CA GLU A 51 -1.40 -7.45 2.95
C GLU A 51 -0.78 -8.84 2.78
N LYS A 52 -0.01 -9.06 1.70
CA LYS A 52 0.62 -10.36 1.42
C LYS A 52 1.62 -10.78 2.49
N ILE A 53 2.28 -9.84 3.16
CA ILE A 53 3.22 -10.13 4.25
C ILE A 53 2.58 -10.09 5.64
N GLY A 54 1.28 -9.80 5.72
CA GLY A 54 0.50 -9.79 6.96
C GLY A 54 0.61 -8.50 7.78
N ASP A 55 1.25 -7.46 7.27
CA ASP A 55 1.30 -6.15 7.93
C ASP A 55 0.06 -5.34 7.54
N LEU A 56 -1.05 -5.64 8.24
CA LEU A 56 -2.37 -5.11 7.89
C LEU A 56 -2.51 -3.61 8.20
N HIS A 57 -1.77 -3.09 9.19
CA HIS A 57 -1.79 -1.66 9.51
C HIS A 57 -1.12 -0.85 8.40
N ALA A 58 0.06 -1.28 7.93
CA ALA A 58 0.72 -0.64 6.80
C ALA A 58 -0.13 -0.78 5.52
N ALA A 59 -0.74 -1.96 5.29
CA ALA A 59 -1.62 -2.16 4.16
C ALA A 59 -2.80 -1.17 4.16
N LYS A 60 -3.48 -1.03 5.30
CA LYS A 60 -4.60 -0.09 5.46
C LYS A 60 -4.16 1.34 5.15
N TYR A 61 -3.01 1.77 5.70
CA TYR A 61 -2.46 3.11 5.44
C TYR A 61 -2.26 3.37 3.95
N TRP A 62 -1.62 2.44 3.23
CA TRP A 62 -1.29 2.62 1.81
C TRP A 62 -2.52 2.58 0.89
N TYR A 63 -3.52 1.74 1.19
CA TYR A 63 -4.78 1.82 0.47
C TYR A 63 -5.53 3.12 0.76
N GLY A 64 -5.51 3.61 2.01
CA GLY A 64 -6.10 4.91 2.36
C GLY A 64 -5.50 6.03 1.54
N ARG A 65 -4.16 6.10 1.47
CA ARG A 65 -3.43 7.04 0.61
C ARG A 65 -3.85 6.93 -0.87
N ALA A 66 -3.97 5.71 -1.40
CA ALA A 66 -4.39 5.50 -2.79
C ALA A 66 -5.83 5.97 -3.06
N VAL A 67 -6.73 5.78 -2.09
CA VAL A 67 -8.13 6.25 -2.15
C VAL A 67 -8.19 7.78 -2.12
N GLU A 68 -7.38 8.44 -1.28
CA GLU A 68 -7.35 9.91 -1.20
C GLU A 68 -6.95 10.57 -2.51
N GLU A 69 -6.05 9.95 -3.28
CA GLU A 69 -5.58 10.51 -4.54
C GLU A 69 -6.63 10.39 -5.65
N ASN A 70 -7.27 9.23 -5.79
CA ASN A 70 -8.29 9.04 -6.82
C ASN A 70 -9.29 7.91 -6.48
N PRO A 71 -10.35 8.21 -5.71
CA PRO A 71 -11.25 7.18 -5.17
C PRO A 71 -12.07 6.49 -6.26
N ASP A 72 -12.43 7.19 -7.33
CA ASP A 72 -13.26 6.65 -8.43
C ASP A 72 -12.48 5.69 -9.34
N VAL A 73 -11.14 5.81 -9.35
CA VAL A 73 -10.25 4.93 -10.13
C VAL A 73 -9.76 3.75 -9.28
N ARG A 74 -9.50 3.97 -7.98
CA ARG A 74 -8.87 3.00 -7.09
C ARG A 74 -9.88 2.11 -6.37
N LEU A 75 -10.80 1.50 -7.12
CA LEU A 75 -11.87 0.65 -6.55
C LEU A 75 -11.33 -0.52 -5.72
N ILE A 76 -10.17 -1.08 -6.09
CA ILE A 76 -9.49 -2.14 -5.33
C ILE A 76 -9.06 -1.58 -3.96
N SER A 77 -8.40 -0.42 -3.96
CA SER A 77 -7.97 0.25 -2.74
C SER A 77 -9.17 0.65 -1.85
N VAL A 78 -10.28 1.13 -2.44
CA VAL A 78 -11.51 1.42 -1.69
C VAL A 78 -12.04 0.16 -0.99
N ALA A 79 -12.14 -0.95 -1.72
CA ALA A 79 -12.62 -2.20 -1.19
C ALA A 79 -11.69 -2.77 -0.11
N ALA A 80 -10.38 -2.70 -0.32
CA ALA A 80 -9.38 -3.16 0.63
C ALA A 80 -9.36 -2.30 1.89
N HIS A 81 -9.37 -0.98 1.76
CA HIS A 81 -9.44 -0.04 2.88
C HIS A 81 -10.70 -0.27 3.73
N LYS A 82 -11.85 -0.51 3.08
CA LYS A 82 -13.10 -0.87 3.78
C LYS A 82 -13.01 -2.22 4.49
N ARG A 83 -12.41 -3.23 3.86
CA ARG A 83 -12.20 -4.55 4.49
C ARG A 83 -11.26 -4.47 5.69
N LEU A 84 -10.25 -3.60 5.64
CA LEU A 84 -9.30 -3.37 6.72
C LEU A 84 -9.79 -2.34 7.75
N HIS A 85 -11.08 -1.95 7.72
CA HIS A 85 -11.63 -0.97 8.65
C HIS A 85 -11.41 -1.38 10.11
N GLU A 86 -11.58 -2.66 10.44
CA GLU A 86 -11.42 -3.22 11.79
C GLU A 86 -9.96 -3.27 12.27
N VAL A 87 -8.98 -3.11 11.37
CA VAL A 87 -7.57 -2.99 11.75
C VAL A 87 -7.39 -1.62 12.39
N SER A 88 -7.44 -1.59 13.72
CA SER A 88 -7.44 -0.38 14.53
C SER A 88 -6.35 -0.43 15.61
N ILE A 89 -6.28 0.64 16.40
CA ILE A 89 -5.45 0.74 17.60
C ILE A 89 -6.30 0.75 18.87
N GLU A 90 -7.59 0.40 18.81
CA GLU A 90 -8.53 0.48 19.94
C GLU A 90 -8.03 -0.27 21.17
N ALA A 91 -7.37 -1.41 20.96
CA ALA A 91 -6.74 -2.19 22.04
C ALA A 91 -5.69 -1.41 22.86
N PHE A 92 -5.11 -0.34 22.28
CA PHE A 92 -4.12 0.52 22.93
C PHE A 92 -4.72 1.80 23.53
N LEU A 93 -5.97 2.15 23.19
CA LEU A 93 -6.60 3.39 23.64
C LEU A 93 -7.18 3.28 25.06
N GLY A 94 -7.52 2.07 25.53
CA GLY A 94 -8.18 1.87 26.83
C GLY A 94 -9.51 2.62 26.96
N ASP A 95 -10.20 2.48 28.09
CA ASP A 95 -11.42 3.26 28.40
C ASP A 95 -11.07 4.74 28.70
N ALA A 96 -10.40 5.42 27.78
CA ALA A 96 -10.03 6.84 27.91
C ALA A 96 -11.20 7.80 27.69
N GLU A 97 -12.43 7.30 27.77
CA GLU A 97 -13.66 8.09 27.82
C GLU A 97 -14.57 7.55 28.95
N LYS A 98 -14.32 8.01 30.18
CA LYS A 98 -15.33 8.07 31.24
C LYS A 98 -15.44 9.49 31.76
#